data_AF-A0A1Y2BNC1-F1
#
_entry.id   AF-A0A1Y2BNC1-F1
#
_cell.length_a   1.000
_cell.length_b   1.000
_cell.length_c   1.000
_cell.angle_alpha   90.00
_cell.angle_beta   90.00
_cell.angle_gamma   90.00
#
_symmetry.space_group_name_H-M   'P 1'
#
loop_
_entity.id
_entity.type
_entity.pdbx_description
1 polymer ?
#
loop_
_entity_poly.entity_id
_entity_poly.type
_entity_poly.pdbx_seq_one_letter_code
_entity_poly.pdbx_strand_id
1 'polypeptide(L)'
;MTPTQYNNPYLLQNSAATGSYSSFTNPYINNDQNLMSNIDRLFTERIEYYGNVELNRVNIKTNIINILLKGIIEYVRLFSFTKEDYYQIQLDTEVLKVMLWDFVEDSKIFENILEDLKTSVRGRCSEENLKKESFEDKIQNIISSIEIKNF
;
A
#
# COMPACT_ATOMS: atom_id res chain seq x y z
N MET A 1 -11.43 54.49 41.28
CA MET A 1 -11.05 53.82 40.02
C MET A 1 -10.19 52.62 40.39
N THR A 2 -10.76 51.43 40.45
CA THR A 2 -10.06 50.19 40.79
C THR A 2 -9.45 49.56 39.53
N PRO A 3 -8.19 49.09 39.55
CA PRO A 3 -7.57 48.51 38.37
C PRO A 3 -8.14 47.10 38.11
N THR A 4 -8.59 46.88 36.88
CA THR A 4 -9.01 45.57 36.37
C THR A 4 -7.79 44.64 36.29
N GLN A 5 -7.81 43.55 37.05
CA GLN A 5 -6.82 42.48 36.90
C GLN A 5 -6.98 41.80 35.54
N TYR A 6 -5.91 41.80 34.74
CA TYR A 6 -5.84 41.05 33.50
C TYR A 6 -5.68 39.57 33.83
N ASN A 7 -6.75 38.80 33.69
CA ASN A 7 -6.76 37.36 33.96
C ASN A 7 -6.13 36.63 32.77
N ASN A 8 -4.88 36.19 32.91
CA ASN A 8 -4.19 35.38 31.89
C ASN A 8 -4.76 33.94 31.92
N PRO A 9 -5.43 33.48 30.86
CA PRO A 9 -6.11 32.18 30.86
C PRO A 9 -5.17 30.96 30.82
N TYR A 10 -3.85 31.17 30.73
CA TYR A 10 -2.83 30.11 30.60
C TYR A 10 -2.04 29.83 31.90
N LEU A 11 -2.34 30.52 33.01
CA LEU A 11 -1.71 30.26 34.30
C LEU A 11 -2.69 29.51 35.22
N LEU A 12 -2.77 28.19 35.09
CA LEU A 12 -3.40 27.34 36.11
C LEU A 12 -2.41 27.12 37.26
N GLN A 13 -2.61 27.91 38.33
CA GLN A 13 -1.97 27.78 39.64
C GLN A 13 -2.19 26.35 40.18
N ASN A 14 -1.12 25.56 40.24
CA ASN A 14 -1.13 24.24 40.87
C ASN A 14 -1.44 24.39 42.37
N SER A 15 -2.71 24.26 42.71
CA SER A 15 -3.21 24.33 44.08
C SER A 15 -3.31 22.89 44.57
N ALA A 16 -2.41 22.51 45.46
CA ALA A 16 -2.48 21.22 46.15
C ALA A 16 -3.73 21.19 47.05
N ALA A 17 -4.85 20.74 46.48
CA ALA A 17 -6.06 20.40 47.20
C ALA A 17 -6.22 18.88 47.17
N THR A 18 -5.78 18.23 48.25
CA THR A 18 -6.15 16.87 48.62
C THR A 18 -7.67 16.82 48.82
N GLY A 19 -8.40 16.38 47.79
CA GLY A 19 -9.82 16.12 47.81
C GLY A 19 -10.12 14.84 47.03
N SER A 20 -10.41 13.76 47.74
CA SER A 20 -10.80 12.47 47.18
C SER A 20 -12.16 12.60 46.47
N TYR A 21 -12.14 12.82 45.16
CA TYR A 21 -13.29 12.63 44.29
C TYR A 21 -12.87 11.66 43.19
N SER A 22 -13.52 10.50 43.17
CA SER A 22 -13.41 9.48 42.15
C SER A 22 -13.66 10.11 40.78
N SER A 23 -12.59 10.38 40.05
CA SER A 23 -12.69 10.76 38.65
C SER A 23 -13.09 9.50 37.89
N PHE A 24 -14.33 9.45 37.42
CA PHE A 24 -14.71 8.56 36.33
C PHE A 24 -13.88 8.98 35.13
N THR A 25 -12.69 8.38 34.99
CA THR A 25 -11.84 8.53 33.82
C THR A 25 -12.56 7.81 32.68
N ASN A 26 -13.34 8.57 31.91
CA ASN A 26 -14.02 8.05 30.74
C ASN A 26 -12.93 7.72 29.70
N PRO A 27 -12.65 6.43 29.40
CA PRO A 27 -11.51 6.03 28.57
C PRO A 27 -11.63 6.52 27.13
N TYR A 28 -12.83 6.95 26.71
CA TYR A 28 -13.10 7.51 25.39
C TYR A 28 -12.43 8.88 25.17
N ILE A 29 -12.36 9.75 26.19
CA ILE A 29 -11.78 11.11 26.04
C ILE A 29 -10.25 11.07 25.87
N ASN A 30 -9.57 10.09 26.50
CA ASN A 30 -8.12 9.93 26.32
C ASN A 30 -7.75 9.37 24.94
N ASN A 31 -8.63 8.60 24.31
CA ASN A 31 -8.40 8.07 22.97
C ASN A 31 -8.49 9.17 21.90
N ASP A 32 -9.41 10.13 22.05
CA ASP A 32 -9.58 11.24 21.10
C ASP A 32 -8.38 12.23 21.13
N GLN A 33 -7.79 12.47 22.30
CA GLN A 33 -6.60 13.31 22.44
C GLN A 33 -5.34 12.65 21.85
N ASN A 34 -5.22 11.32 21.97
CA ASN A 34 -4.17 10.56 21.29
C ASN A 34 -4.39 10.52 19.78
N LEU A 35 -5.64 10.39 19.32
CA LEU A 35 -5.94 10.43 17.89
C LEU A 35 -5.59 11.79 17.28
N MET A 36 -6.01 12.89 17.91
CA MET A 36 -5.74 14.23 17.41
C MET A 36 -4.23 14.53 17.37
N SER A 37 -3.49 14.16 18.42
CA SER A 37 -2.02 14.36 18.44
C SER A 37 -1.28 13.49 17.41
N ASN A 38 -1.77 12.27 17.12
CA ASN A 38 -1.23 11.44 16.04
C ASN A 38 -1.54 12.01 14.65
N ILE A 39 -2.72 12.61 14.47
CA ILE A 39 -3.09 13.30 13.22
C ILE A 39 -2.22 14.56 13.03
N ASP A 40 -2.06 15.38 14.06
CA ASP A 40 -1.20 16.56 14.00
C ASP A 40 0.26 16.20 13.72
N ARG A 41 0.72 15.07 14.29
CA ARG A 41 2.04 14.51 13.98
C ARG A 41 2.16 14.12 12.51
N LEU A 42 1.17 13.46 11.90
CA LEU A 42 1.20 13.12 10.47
C LEU A 42 1.39 14.33 9.55
N PHE A 43 0.88 15.50 9.95
CA PHE A 43 1.00 16.75 9.17
C PHE A 43 2.21 17.61 9.55
N THR A 44 2.81 17.39 10.72
CA THR A 44 3.95 18.16 11.23
C THR A 44 5.28 17.42 11.04
N GLU A 45 5.25 16.09 10.98
CA GLU A 45 6.40 15.24 10.75
C GLU A 45 6.94 15.53 9.34
N ARG A 46 8.14 16.13 9.29
CA ARG A 46 8.84 16.31 8.03
C ARG A 46 9.14 14.93 7.46
N ILE A 47 8.44 14.58 6.40
CA ILE A 47 8.73 13.38 5.62
C ILE A 47 10.02 13.65 4.85
N GLU A 48 11.11 13.01 5.25
CA GLU A 48 12.31 12.93 4.43
C GLU A 48 12.01 12.02 3.24
N TYR A 49 11.77 12.62 2.06
CA TYR A 49 11.47 11.87 0.84
C TYR A 49 12.67 11.07 0.32
N TYR A 50 13.88 11.56 0.58
CA TYR A 50 15.13 10.94 0.16
C TYR A 50 16.14 11.02 1.31
N GLY A 51 16.49 9.86 1.87
CA GLY A 51 17.62 9.76 2.79
C GLY A 51 18.95 9.93 2.06
N ASN A 52 20.05 10.04 2.82
CA ASN A 52 21.39 10.09 2.25
C ASN A 52 21.67 8.80 1.44
N VAL A 53 21.93 8.93 0.13
CA VAL A 53 22.18 7.77 -0.74
C VAL A 53 23.68 7.46 -0.73
N GLU A 54 24.05 6.33 -0.13
CA GLU A 54 25.41 5.85 -0.21
C GLU A 54 25.73 5.33 -1.62
N LEU A 55 26.79 5.86 -2.23
CA LEU A 55 27.24 5.50 -3.57
C LEU A 55 28.07 4.21 -3.56
N ASN A 56 27.45 3.11 -3.17
CA ASN A 56 28.04 1.78 -3.27
C ASN A 56 27.51 1.03 -4.53
N ARG A 57 28.22 -0.02 -4.98
CA ARG A 57 27.84 -0.76 -6.20
C ARG A 57 26.46 -1.43 -6.12
N VAL A 58 26.06 -1.87 -4.94
CA VAL A 58 24.77 -2.55 -4.70
C VAL A 58 23.63 -1.54 -4.79
N ASN A 59 23.78 -0.37 -4.14
CA ASN A 59 22.81 0.72 -4.15
C ASN A 59 22.63 1.28 -5.56
N ILE A 60 23.71 1.42 -6.34
CA ILE A 60 23.63 1.86 -7.73
C ILE A 60 22.79 0.87 -8.55
N LYS A 61 23.07 -0.44 -8.45
CA LYS A 61 22.29 -1.48 -9.15
C LYS A 61 20.83 -1.49 -8.71
N THR A 62 20.59 -1.47 -7.40
CA THR A 62 19.24 -1.45 -6.81
C THR A 62 18.44 -0.24 -7.30
N ASN A 63 19.03 0.95 -7.32
CA ASN A 63 18.36 2.17 -7.78
C ASN A 63 18.07 2.14 -9.29
N ILE A 64 18.99 1.65 -10.12
CA ILE A 64 18.75 1.48 -11.56
C ILE A 64 17.58 0.51 -11.80
N ILE A 65 17.57 -0.63 -11.10
CA ILE A 65 16.48 -1.61 -11.20
C ILE A 65 15.15 -0.99 -10.73
N ASN A 66 15.14 -0.27 -9.62
CA ASN A 66 13.94 0.40 -9.10
C ASN A 66 13.38 1.41 -10.10
N ILE A 67 14.24 2.23 -10.73
CA ILE A 67 13.81 3.19 -11.76
C ILE A 67 13.23 2.46 -12.97
N LEU A 68 13.90 1.40 -13.45
CA LEU A 68 13.43 0.60 -14.58
C LEU A 68 12.07 -0.03 -14.30
N LEU A 69 11.89 -0.67 -13.14
CA LEU A 69 10.62 -1.30 -12.77
C LEU A 69 9.50 -0.28 -12.62
N LYS A 70 9.75 0.85 -11.94
CA LYS A 70 8.78 1.95 -11.85
C LYS A 70 8.41 2.49 -13.23
N GLY A 71 9.38 2.59 -14.14
CA GLY A 71 9.15 2.94 -15.54
C GLY A 71 8.25 1.94 -16.28
N ILE A 72 8.47 0.63 -16.08
CA ILE A 72 7.62 -0.43 -16.64
C ILE A 72 6.19 -0.31 -16.09
N ILE A 73 6.03 -0.04 -14.80
CA ILE A 73 4.71 0.14 -14.18
C ILE A 73 3.95 1.31 -14.82
N GLU A 74 4.62 2.44 -15.05
CA GLU A 74 3.98 3.57 -15.76
C GLU A 74 3.69 3.24 -17.23
N TYR A 75 4.61 2.52 -17.88
CA TYR A 75 4.42 2.09 -19.25
C TYR A 75 3.16 1.24 -19.41
N VAL A 76 2.97 0.22 -18.57
CA VAL A 76 1.78 -0.66 -18.66
C VAL A 76 0.47 0.09 -18.40
N ARG A 77 0.47 1.20 -17.64
CA ARG A 77 -0.74 2.01 -17.40
C ARG A 77 -1.28 2.68 -18.67
N LEU A 78 -0.46 2.82 -19.70
CA LEU A 78 -0.85 3.44 -20.97
C LEU A 78 -1.61 2.48 -21.90
N PHE A 79 -1.63 1.18 -21.59
CA PHE A 79 -2.24 0.15 -22.43
C PHE A 79 -3.57 -0.34 -21.87
N SER A 80 -4.27 -1.12 -22.69
CA SER A 80 -5.37 -1.99 -22.27
C SER A 80 -4.96 -3.41 -22.62
N PHE A 81 -5.20 -4.36 -21.72
CA PHE A 81 -4.74 -5.74 -21.89
C PHE A 81 -5.89 -6.72 -22.08
N THR A 82 -5.66 -7.76 -22.87
CA THR A 82 -6.51 -8.96 -22.90
C THR A 82 -6.20 -9.86 -21.69
N LYS A 83 -6.99 -10.91 -21.52
CA LYS A 83 -6.80 -11.88 -20.44
C LYS A 83 -5.52 -12.69 -20.63
N GLU A 84 -5.20 -13.04 -21.87
CA GLU A 84 -3.99 -13.75 -22.25
C GLU A 84 -2.75 -12.88 -21.98
N ASP A 85 -2.80 -11.61 -22.37
CA ASP A 85 -1.72 -10.65 -22.06
C ASP A 85 -1.50 -10.50 -20.56
N TYR A 86 -2.59 -10.43 -19.78
CA TYR A 86 -2.50 -10.36 -18.32
C TYR A 86 -1.74 -11.56 -17.74
N TYR A 87 -2.09 -12.78 -18.13
CA TYR A 87 -1.39 -13.97 -17.62
C TYR A 87 0.06 -14.05 -18.08
N GLN A 88 0.34 -13.64 -19.33
CA GLN A 88 1.71 -13.60 -19.83
C GLN A 88 2.56 -12.62 -19.02
N ILE A 89 2.05 -11.41 -18.79
CA ILE A 89 2.75 -10.40 -17.99
C ILE A 89 2.94 -10.84 -16.54
N GLN A 90 1.97 -11.58 -15.96
CA GLN A 90 2.12 -12.18 -14.63
C GLN A 90 3.27 -13.18 -14.60
N LEU A 91 3.37 -14.08 -15.59
CA LEU A 91 4.46 -15.03 -15.70
C LEU A 91 5.81 -14.31 -15.89
N ASP A 92 5.85 -13.32 -16.78
CA ASP A 92 7.04 -12.52 -17.04
C ASP A 92 7.49 -11.75 -15.79
N THR A 93 6.56 -11.32 -14.94
CA THR A 93 6.87 -10.67 -13.66
C THR A 93 7.57 -11.64 -12.68
N GLU A 94 7.16 -12.91 -12.64
CA GLU A 94 7.86 -13.92 -11.84
C GLU A 94 9.26 -14.22 -12.39
N VAL A 95 9.41 -14.22 -13.72
CA VAL A 95 10.73 -14.36 -14.35
C VAL A 95 11.63 -13.17 -14.01
N LEU A 96 11.11 -11.94 -14.08
CA LEU A 96 11.81 -10.73 -13.65
C LEU A 96 12.23 -10.82 -12.18
N LYS A 97 11.38 -11.36 -11.30
CA LYS A 97 11.72 -11.60 -9.90
C LYS A 97 12.98 -12.45 -9.76
N VAL A 98 13.01 -13.61 -10.41
CA VAL A 98 14.14 -14.55 -10.36
C VAL A 98 15.41 -13.96 -11.02
N MET A 99 15.27 -13.13 -12.06
CA MET A 99 16.42 -12.52 -12.71
C MET A 99 17.04 -11.37 -11.89
N LEU A 100 16.24 -10.65 -11.11
CA LEU A 100 16.66 -9.39 -10.51
C LEU A 100 16.89 -9.44 -8.99
N TRP A 101 16.38 -10.45 -8.28
CA TRP A 101 16.42 -10.49 -6.81
C TRP A 101 17.83 -10.38 -6.23
N ASP A 102 18.85 -11.01 -6.85
CA ASP A 102 20.25 -10.99 -6.41
C ASP A 102 20.91 -9.60 -6.52
N PHE A 103 20.29 -8.66 -7.22
CA PHE A 103 20.83 -7.32 -7.45
C PHE A 103 20.20 -6.23 -6.59
N VAL A 104 19.17 -6.59 -5.80
CA VAL A 104 18.41 -5.64 -5.00
C VAL A 104 18.78 -5.78 -3.52
N GLU A 105 19.06 -4.65 -2.87
CA GLU A 105 19.42 -4.58 -1.45
C GLU A 105 18.24 -4.94 -0.52
N ASP A 106 17.07 -4.36 -0.76
CA ASP A 106 15.86 -4.60 0.04
C ASP A 106 14.84 -5.41 -0.77
N SER A 107 14.78 -6.72 -0.47
CA SER A 107 13.86 -7.65 -1.12
C SER A 107 12.39 -7.27 -0.92
N LYS A 108 12.03 -6.63 0.20
CA LYS A 108 10.65 -6.25 0.50
C LYS A 108 10.21 -5.09 -0.40
N ILE A 109 11.07 -4.08 -0.57
CA ILE A 109 10.79 -2.97 -1.50
C ILE A 109 10.64 -3.51 -2.93
N PHE A 110 11.53 -4.42 -3.33
CA PHE A 110 11.47 -5.06 -4.64
C PHE A 110 10.16 -5.85 -4.85
N GLU A 111 9.77 -6.69 -3.89
CA GLU A 111 8.52 -7.44 -3.94
C GLU A 111 7.30 -6.52 -3.99
N ASN A 112 7.28 -5.43 -3.24
CA ASN A 112 6.21 -4.44 -3.30
C ASN A 112 6.10 -3.80 -4.69
N ILE A 113 7.22 -3.45 -5.33
CA ILE A 113 7.21 -2.89 -6.69
C ILE A 113 6.68 -3.91 -7.70
N LEU A 114 7.04 -5.19 -7.58
CA LEU A 114 6.50 -6.24 -8.46
C LEU A 114 5.00 -6.46 -8.23
N GLU A 115 4.52 -6.38 -6.98
CA GLU A 115 3.10 -6.47 -6.67
C GLU A 115 2.32 -5.26 -7.22
N ASP A 116 2.91 -4.06 -7.16
CA ASP A 116 2.36 -2.86 -7.79
C ASP A 116 2.27 -3.01 -9.31
N LEU A 117 3.26 -3.65 -9.95
CA LEU A 117 3.20 -3.97 -11.38
C LEU A 117 2.02 -4.89 -11.69
N LYS A 118 1.89 -6.01 -10.96
CA LYS A 118 0.77 -6.95 -11.14
C LYS A 118 -0.59 -6.29 -10.95
N THR A 119 -0.71 -5.45 -9.92
CA THR A 119 -1.92 -4.69 -9.62
C THR A 119 -2.21 -3.66 -10.71
N SER A 120 -1.19 -2.97 -11.20
CA SER A 120 -1.30 -2.02 -12.32
C SER A 120 -1.82 -2.70 -13.58
N VAL A 121 -1.21 -3.83 -13.99
CA VAL A 121 -1.66 -4.60 -15.16
C VAL A 121 -3.08 -5.12 -14.95
N ARG A 122 -3.41 -5.59 -13.75
CA ARG A 122 -4.78 -6.04 -13.41
C ARG A 122 -5.80 -4.92 -13.59
N GLY A 123 -5.49 -3.71 -13.14
CA GLY A 123 -6.36 -2.53 -13.30
C GLY A 123 -6.55 -2.07 -14.74
N ARG A 124 -5.72 -2.56 -15.68
CA ARG A 124 -5.78 -2.24 -17.12
C ARG A 124 -6.36 -3.39 -17.97
N CYS A 125 -6.67 -4.52 -17.36
CA CYS A 125 -7.35 -5.64 -18.02
C CYS A 125 -8.87 -5.42 -17.96
N SER A 126 -9.54 -5.30 -19.11
CA SER A 126 -10.99 -5.07 -19.16
C SER A 126 -11.79 -6.24 -18.55
N GLU A 127 -12.77 -5.94 -17.69
CA GLU A 127 -13.65 -6.94 -17.04
C GLU A 127 -14.46 -7.78 -18.05
N GLU A 128 -14.67 -7.28 -19.27
CA GLU A 128 -15.48 -7.93 -20.30
C GLU A 128 -14.88 -9.25 -20.83
N ASN A 129 -13.55 -9.43 -20.74
CA ASN A 129 -12.84 -10.67 -21.09
C ASN A 129 -12.61 -11.59 -19.86
N LEU A 130 -13.05 -11.18 -18.67
CA LEU A 130 -13.01 -11.97 -17.45
C LEU A 130 -14.34 -12.70 -17.19
N LYS A 131 -15.25 -12.72 -18.16
CA LYS A 131 -16.35 -13.70 -18.17
C LYS A 131 -15.76 -15.09 -18.35
N LYS A 132 -15.80 -15.86 -17.26
CA LYS A 132 -15.50 -17.29 -17.18
C LYS A 132 -16.16 -18.03 -18.35
N GLU A 133 -15.37 -18.61 -19.23
CA GLU A 133 -15.46 -20.06 -19.35
C GLU A 133 -14.45 -20.60 -18.35
N SER A 134 -14.94 -21.10 -17.22
CA SER A 134 -14.11 -21.85 -16.27
C SER A 134 -13.53 -23.04 -17.01
N PHE A 135 -12.29 -23.44 -16.70
CA PHE A 135 -11.77 -24.74 -17.15
C PHE A 135 -12.74 -25.87 -16.77
N GLU A 136 -13.41 -25.70 -15.63
CA GLU A 136 -14.49 -26.56 -15.15
C GLU A 136 -15.68 -26.58 -16.13
N ASP A 137 -16.09 -25.45 -16.69
CA ASP A 137 -17.17 -25.37 -17.68
C ASP A 137 -16.75 -26.06 -19.00
N LYS A 138 -15.47 -25.96 -19.38
CA LYS A 138 -14.92 -26.71 -20.52
C LYS A 138 -14.90 -28.21 -20.29
N ILE A 139 -14.51 -28.66 -19.09
CA ILE A 139 -14.53 -30.08 -18.72
C ILE A 139 -15.98 -30.60 -18.73
N GLN A 140 -16.92 -29.86 -18.13
CA GLN A 140 -18.34 -30.23 -18.10
C GLN A 140 -18.95 -30.28 -19.51
N ASN A 141 -18.59 -29.34 -20.40
CA ASN A 141 -19.02 -29.37 -21.80
C ASN A 141 -18.44 -30.55 -22.57
N ILE A 142 -17.18 -30.92 -22.34
CA ILE A 142 -16.57 -32.09 -22.97
C ILE A 142 -17.24 -33.37 -22.48
N ILE A 143 -17.46 -33.52 -21.17
CA ILE A 143 -18.13 -34.69 -20.58
C ILE A 143 -19.55 -34.82 -21.14
N SER A 144 -20.33 -33.73 -21.14
CA SER A 144 -21.69 -33.70 -21.68
C SER A 144 -21.74 -34.04 -23.17
N SER A 145 -20.76 -33.56 -23.95
CA SER A 145 -20.66 -33.85 -25.39
C SER A 145 -20.28 -35.30 -25.69
N ILE A 146 -19.63 -36.00 -24.75
CA ILE A 146 -19.31 -37.42 -24.86
C ILE A 146 -20.52 -38.27 -24.47
N GLU A 147 -21.26 -37.90 -23.42
CA GLU A 147 -22.48 -38.61 -23.00
C GLU A 147 -23.59 -38.58 -24.06
N ILE A 148 -23.79 -37.44 -24.73
CA ILE A 148 -24.79 -37.30 -25.81
C ILE A 148 -24.43 -38.14 -27.04
N LYS A 149 -23.14 -38.43 -27.28
CA LYS A 149 -22.68 -39.26 -28.42
C LYS A 149 -22.75 -40.76 -28.17
N ASN A 150 -23.05 -41.19 -26.94
CA ASN A 150 -23.18 -42.60 -26.55
C ASN A 150 -24.63 -43.12 -26.56
N PHE A 151 -25.57 -42.37 -27.17
CA PHE A 151 -26.91 -42.81 -27.55
C PHE A 151 -27.08 -42.69 -29.06
#